data_AF-A0A8S1PSX7-F1
#
_entry.id   AF-A0A8S1PSX7-F1
#
_cell.length_a   1.000
_cell.length_b   1.000
_cell.length_c   1.000
_cell.angle_alpha   90.00
_cell.angle_beta   90.00
_cell.angle_gamma   90.00
#
_symmetry.space_group_name_H-M   'P 1'
#
loop_
_entity.id
_entity.type
_entity.pdbx_description
1 polymer ?
#
loop_
_entity_poly.entity_id
_entity_poly.type
_entity_poly.pdbx_seq_one_letter_code
_entity_poly.pdbx_strand_id
1 'polypeptide(L)'
;MASKYLQKYPVPEGFHQILHDFAREVLRDQPDDIIKYGAEYFECMAQGKEFKFDSKYNIAKGEAPGRVHKPPKPSNMTEKAKIVVEKSNNRSDSQQMKRVGSGNPNNVSHVSSQGSHPEEKKAAKEYVNDLYDKITKDIDDFENPIIEQNDQGEELPKLTSFDDKDMQNIIKIQAAAKGKIVRNQVNKNQKKSKEDNKQQMLEQQQTEEQLVFQSDPTQQEFGQEEE
;
A
#
# COMPACT_ATOMS: atom_id res chain seq x y z
N MET A 1 -1.29 -26.73 -38.81
CA MET A 1 -1.54 -28.08 -38.25
C MET A 1 -1.86 -28.09 -36.75
N ALA A 2 -1.46 -27.08 -35.96
CA ALA A 2 -1.71 -27.04 -34.50
C ALA A 2 -3.19 -26.97 -34.08
N SER A 3 -4.07 -26.34 -34.88
CA SER A 3 -5.50 -26.21 -34.57
C SER A 3 -6.29 -27.53 -34.61
N LYS A 4 -5.75 -28.60 -35.23
CA LYS A 4 -6.40 -29.91 -35.32
C LYS A 4 -6.39 -30.68 -33.99
N TYR A 5 -5.43 -30.37 -33.11
CA TYR A 5 -5.27 -31.04 -31.81
C TYR A 5 -5.70 -30.16 -30.63
N LEU A 6 -6.01 -28.89 -30.86
CA LEU A 6 -6.44 -27.98 -29.81
C LEU A 6 -7.96 -28.06 -29.63
N GLN A 7 -8.39 -28.96 -28.75
CA GLN A 7 -9.79 -29.04 -28.32
C GLN A 7 -10.14 -27.79 -27.51
N LYS A 8 -11.22 -27.10 -27.91
CA LYS A 8 -11.76 -25.96 -27.17
C LYS A 8 -12.78 -26.48 -26.17
N TYR A 9 -12.49 -26.33 -24.88
CA TYR A 9 -13.43 -26.61 -23.81
C TYR A 9 -14.08 -25.29 -23.39
N PRO A 10 -15.28 -24.97 -23.91
CA PRO A 10 -15.99 -23.78 -23.45
C PRO A 10 -16.39 -23.95 -21.98
N VAL A 11 -16.36 -22.85 -21.24
CA VAL A 11 -16.81 -22.85 -19.84
C VAL A 11 -18.34 -22.94 -19.83
N PRO A 12 -18.96 -23.81 -19.00
CA PRO A 12 -20.41 -23.89 -18.90
C PRO A 12 -21.05 -22.56 -18.48
N GLU A 13 -22.21 -22.28 -19.06
CA GLU A 13 -22.99 -21.09 -18.72
C GLU A 13 -23.40 -21.10 -17.25
N GLY A 14 -23.31 -19.96 -16.58
CA GLY A 14 -23.65 -19.84 -15.15
C GLY A 14 -22.62 -20.41 -14.16
N PHE A 15 -21.59 -21.14 -14.62
CA PHE A 15 -20.57 -21.73 -13.73
C PHE A 15 -19.90 -20.69 -12.81
N HIS A 16 -19.55 -19.54 -13.36
CA HIS A 16 -18.92 -18.44 -12.62
C HIS A 16 -19.82 -17.91 -11.51
N GLN A 17 -21.13 -17.86 -11.74
CA GLN A 17 -22.10 -17.34 -10.77
C GLN A 17 -22.23 -18.31 -9.59
N ILE A 18 -22.37 -19.61 -9.89
CA ILE A 18 -22.43 -20.67 -8.89
C ILE A 18 -21.17 -20.66 -8.02
N LEU A 19 -20.00 -20.58 -8.65
CA LEU A 19 -18.72 -20.55 -7.94
C LEU A 19 -18.58 -19.28 -7.08
N HIS A 20 -19.01 -18.13 -7.60
CA HIS A 20 -18.97 -16.87 -6.87
C HIS A 20 -19.87 -16.90 -5.63
N ASP A 21 -21.10 -17.41 -5.76
CA ASP A 21 -22.06 -17.48 -4.66
C ASP A 21 -21.60 -18.48 -3.60
N PHE A 22 -21.06 -19.63 -4.02
CA PHE A 22 -20.42 -20.57 -3.10
C PHE A 22 -19.24 -19.93 -2.34
N ALA A 23 -18.32 -19.27 -3.06
CA ALA A 23 -17.16 -18.63 -2.45
C ALA A 23 -17.57 -17.52 -1.45
N ARG A 24 -18.63 -16.76 -1.77
CA ARG A 24 -19.19 -15.75 -0.86
C ARG A 24 -19.68 -16.38 0.44
N GLU A 25 -20.43 -17.48 0.37
CA GLU A 25 -20.94 -18.15 1.57
C GLU A 25 -19.80 -18.79 2.39
N VAL A 26 -18.80 -19.40 1.74
CA VAL A 26 -17.59 -19.92 2.45
C VAL A 26 -16.87 -18.81 3.20
N LEU A 27 -16.68 -17.63 2.58
CA LEU A 27 -16.02 -16.50 3.23
C LEU A 27 -16.86 -15.91 4.36
N ARG A 28 -18.19 -15.94 4.23
CA ARG A 28 -19.13 -15.50 5.25
C ARG A 28 -19.07 -16.43 6.45
N ASP A 29 -19.24 -17.73 6.22
CA ASP A 29 -19.46 -18.71 7.26
C ASP A 29 -18.18 -19.31 7.85
N GLN A 30 -17.02 -19.12 7.20
CA GLN A 30 -15.72 -19.57 7.68
C GLN A 30 -15.76 -21.00 8.27
N PRO A 31 -16.21 -22.00 7.49
CA PRO A 31 -16.30 -23.37 7.96
C PRO A 31 -14.90 -23.95 8.23
N ASP A 32 -14.79 -24.84 9.22
CA ASP A 32 -13.54 -25.54 9.51
C ASP A 32 -13.19 -26.56 8.42
N ASP A 33 -14.19 -27.18 7.79
CA ASP A 33 -14.05 -28.12 6.69
C ASP A 33 -14.85 -27.66 5.46
N ILE A 34 -14.12 -27.13 4.48
CA ILE A 34 -14.69 -26.58 3.24
C ILE A 34 -15.29 -27.70 2.35
N ILE A 35 -14.74 -28.91 2.39
CA ILE A 35 -15.19 -30.01 1.53
C ILE A 35 -16.55 -30.50 1.98
N LYS A 36 -16.71 -30.75 3.29
CA LYS A 36 -17.99 -31.12 3.88
C LYS A 36 -19.04 -30.04 3.66
N TYR A 37 -18.67 -28.78 3.91
CA TYR A 37 -19.52 -27.62 3.68
C TYR A 37 -20.01 -27.52 2.22
N GLY A 38 -19.10 -27.73 1.25
CA GLY A 38 -19.44 -27.72 -0.16
C GLY A 38 -20.42 -28.82 -0.55
N ALA A 39 -20.26 -30.03 -0.03
CA ALA A 39 -21.17 -31.13 -0.28
C ALA A 39 -22.60 -30.80 0.19
N GLU A 40 -22.74 -30.33 1.43
CA GLU A 40 -24.04 -29.95 2.01
C GLU A 40 -24.67 -28.75 1.29
N TYR A 41 -23.85 -27.75 0.90
CA TYR A 41 -24.29 -26.58 0.15
C TYR A 41 -24.88 -26.96 -1.21
N PHE A 42 -24.16 -27.75 -2.00
CA PHE A 42 -24.64 -28.17 -3.32
C PHE A 42 -25.81 -29.15 -3.25
N GLU A 43 -25.88 -29.98 -2.21
CA GLU A 43 -27.04 -30.85 -1.98
C GLU A 43 -28.30 -30.03 -1.68
N CYS A 44 -28.20 -29.01 -0.83
CA CYS A 44 -29.30 -28.09 -0.54
C CYS A 44 -29.72 -27.28 -1.77
N MET A 45 -28.75 -26.79 -2.57
CA MET A 45 -29.00 -26.08 -3.82
C MET A 45 -29.72 -26.97 -4.84
N ALA A 46 -29.33 -28.24 -4.98
CA ALA A 46 -29.99 -29.20 -5.87
C ALA A 46 -31.42 -29.53 -5.42
N GLN A 47 -31.67 -29.52 -4.11
CA GLN A 47 -33.00 -29.74 -3.51
C GLN A 47 -33.87 -28.47 -3.47
N GLY A 48 -33.33 -27.30 -3.82
CA GLY A 48 -34.02 -26.02 -3.74
C GLY A 48 -34.32 -25.56 -2.31
N LYS A 49 -33.55 -26.03 -1.32
CA LYS A 49 -33.68 -25.64 0.08
C LYS A 49 -32.68 -24.54 0.43
N GLU A 50 -33.07 -23.68 1.36
CA GLU A 50 -32.13 -22.70 1.92
C GLU A 50 -31.04 -23.42 2.72
N PHE A 51 -29.79 -23.17 2.35
CA PHE A 51 -28.65 -23.61 3.10
C PHE A 51 -28.46 -22.69 4.33
N LYS A 52 -28.47 -23.29 5.52
CA LYS A 52 -28.22 -22.59 6.79
C LYS A 52 -27.05 -23.27 7.48
N PHE A 53 -25.99 -22.50 7.71
CA PHE A 53 -24.81 -22.97 8.41
C PHE A 53 -24.67 -22.24 9.75
N ASP A 54 -24.52 -23.03 10.80
CA ASP A 54 -24.27 -22.52 12.15
C ASP A 54 -22.77 -22.24 12.28
N SER A 55 -22.32 -21.06 11.85
CA SER A 55 -20.92 -20.72 12.05
C SER A 55 -20.64 -20.31 13.49
N LYS A 56 -19.54 -20.86 14.03
CA LYS A 56 -19.04 -20.51 15.37
C LYS A 56 -18.62 -19.04 15.51
N TYR A 57 -18.42 -18.32 14.40
CA TYR A 57 -17.91 -16.95 14.38
C TYR A 57 -18.94 -15.92 13.87
N ASN A 58 -20.00 -16.33 13.14
CA ASN A 58 -21.08 -15.42 12.77
C ASN A 58 -22.06 -15.31 13.92
N ILE A 59 -21.87 -14.25 14.69
CA ILE A 59 -22.93 -13.75 15.54
C ILE A 59 -24.06 -13.25 14.62
N ALA A 60 -25.27 -13.76 14.81
CA ALA A 60 -26.44 -13.33 14.04
C ALA A 60 -26.56 -11.79 14.09
N LYS A 61 -26.93 -11.18 12.96
CA LYS A 61 -27.13 -9.73 12.82
C LYS A 61 -28.19 -9.27 13.84
N GLY A 62 -27.76 -8.84 15.04
CA GLY A 62 -28.65 -8.47 16.15
C GLY A 62 -28.22 -8.97 17.52
N GLU A 63 -27.44 -10.05 17.60
CA GLU A 63 -26.90 -10.61 18.85
C GLU A 63 -25.43 -10.27 19.07
N ALA A 64 -24.88 -9.34 18.29
CA ALA A 64 -23.55 -8.80 18.56
C ALA A 64 -23.54 -8.38 20.03
N PRO A 65 -22.70 -9.01 20.89
CA PRO A 65 -22.65 -8.66 22.30
C PRO A 65 -22.38 -7.17 22.30
N GLY A 66 -23.37 -6.39 22.70
CA GLY A 66 -23.37 -4.96 22.47
C GLY A 66 -22.03 -4.47 22.95
N ARG A 67 -21.15 -4.08 22.02
CA ARG A 67 -20.00 -3.27 22.37
C ARG A 67 -20.64 -1.95 22.72
N VAL A 68 -21.21 -1.89 23.93
CA VAL A 68 -21.54 -0.66 24.62
C VAL A 68 -20.19 0.00 24.68
N HIS A 69 -19.94 0.86 23.69
CA HIS A 69 -18.79 1.73 23.70
C HIS A 69 -19.08 2.62 24.90
N LYS A 70 -18.70 2.14 26.10
CA LYS A 70 -18.78 2.94 27.30
C LYS A 70 -17.87 4.11 26.97
N PRO A 71 -18.40 5.34 26.83
CA PRO A 71 -17.54 6.47 26.61
C PRO A 71 -16.46 6.41 27.69
N PRO A 72 -15.19 6.68 27.33
CA PRO A 72 -14.13 6.71 28.33
C PRO A 72 -14.64 7.55 29.49
N LYS A 73 -14.68 6.95 30.70
CA LYS A 73 -15.13 7.66 31.90
C LYS A 73 -14.47 9.03 31.87
N PRO A 74 -15.18 10.15 32.10
CA PRO A 74 -14.55 11.46 32.14
C PRO A 74 -13.45 11.38 33.19
N SER A 75 -12.22 11.17 32.73
CA SER A 75 -11.08 11.13 33.64
C SER A 75 -10.99 12.53 34.22
N ASN A 76 -10.60 12.66 35.48
CA ASN A 76 -10.44 13.92 36.20
C ASN A 76 -9.32 14.79 35.55
N MET A 77 -9.48 15.16 34.28
CA MET A 77 -8.58 16.01 33.53
C MET A 77 -8.50 17.37 34.19
N THR A 78 -9.59 17.84 34.80
CA THR A 78 -9.63 19.08 35.57
C THR A 78 -8.75 19.01 36.80
N GLU A 79 -8.74 17.90 37.54
CA GLU A 79 -7.85 17.73 38.70
C GLU A 79 -6.40 17.55 38.26
N LYS A 80 -6.16 16.74 37.23
CA LYS A 80 -4.81 16.57 36.66
C LYS A 80 -4.24 17.88 36.12
N ALA A 81 -5.07 18.70 35.47
CA ALA A 81 -4.69 20.02 34.98
C ALA A 81 -4.37 20.97 36.13
N LYS A 82 -5.21 20.99 37.18
CA LYS A 82 -4.93 21.78 38.40
C LYS A 82 -3.58 21.40 39.02
N ILE A 83 -3.30 20.09 39.16
CA ILE A 83 -2.03 19.59 39.71
C ILE A 83 -0.83 20.00 38.84
N VAL A 84 -0.96 19.99 37.51
CA VAL A 84 0.13 20.39 36.60
C VAL A 84 0.39 21.90 36.67
N VAL A 85 -0.67 22.72 36.74
CA VAL A 85 -0.55 24.18 36.89
C VAL A 85 0.06 24.55 38.25
N GLU A 86 -0.40 23.92 39.33
CA GLU A 86 0.11 24.17 40.69
C GLU A 86 1.58 23.73 40.84
N LYS A 87 1.97 22.59 40.24
CA LYS A 87 3.37 22.17 40.14
C LYS A 87 4.23 23.10 39.28
N SER A 88 3.65 23.79 38.31
CA SER A 88 4.38 24.76 37.49
C SER A 88 4.66 26.04 38.27
N ASN A 89 3.70 26.51 39.07
CA ASN A 89 3.82 27.76 39.83
C ASN A 89 4.77 27.65 41.03
N ASN A 90 5.00 26.45 41.55
CA ASN A 90 5.91 26.19 42.68
C ASN A 90 7.34 25.77 42.26
N ARG A 91 7.73 25.93 40.99
CA ARG A 91 9.11 25.64 40.56
C ARG A 91 10.05 26.79 40.90
N SER A 92 11.05 26.51 41.72
CA SER A 92 12.21 27.39 41.92
C SER A 92 13.04 27.50 40.62
N ASP A 93 13.51 28.71 40.30
CA ASP A 93 14.23 29.07 39.06
C ASP A 93 15.45 28.19 38.73
N SER A 94 15.99 27.47 39.72
CA SER A 94 17.14 26.57 39.57
C SER A 94 16.86 25.28 38.77
N GLN A 95 15.61 24.98 38.38
CA GLN A 95 15.27 23.79 37.57
C GLN A 95 14.87 24.07 36.11
N GLN A 96 14.87 25.33 35.65
CA GLN A 96 14.46 25.65 34.26
C GLN A 96 15.53 25.32 33.19
N MET A 97 16.78 25.04 33.56
CA MET A 97 17.91 24.86 32.61
C MET A 97 18.17 23.42 32.13
N LYS A 98 17.31 22.43 32.44
CA LYS A 98 17.52 21.03 32.01
C LYS A 98 16.28 20.37 31.39
N ARG A 99 15.66 20.98 30.38
CA ARG A 99 14.72 20.28 29.49
C ARG A 99 14.77 20.79 28.04
N VAL A 100 15.87 20.51 27.36
CA VAL A 100 15.88 20.29 25.91
C VAL A 100 15.93 18.78 25.71
N GLY A 101 14.86 18.18 25.20
CA GLY A 101 14.83 16.76 24.85
C GLY A 101 13.60 16.01 25.37
N SER A 102 12.53 16.03 24.58
CA SER A 102 11.56 14.92 24.40
C SER A 102 10.39 15.47 23.58
N GLY A 103 10.66 15.72 22.31
CA GLY A 103 9.65 16.02 21.29
C GLY A 103 9.20 14.72 20.64
N ASN A 104 7.88 14.54 20.61
CA ASN A 104 7.06 13.52 19.97
C ASN A 104 7.56 13.06 18.56
N PRO A 105 7.73 11.75 18.28
CA PRO A 105 8.25 11.25 17.00
C PRO A 105 7.15 11.03 15.96
N ASN A 106 6.45 12.09 15.53
CA ASN A 106 5.45 11.99 14.45
C ASN A 106 5.48 13.20 13.50
N ASN A 107 6.67 13.71 13.18
CA ASN A 107 6.79 14.68 12.10
C ASN A 107 8.00 14.33 11.22
N VAL A 108 7.70 13.69 10.09
CA VAL A 108 8.67 13.32 9.07
C VAL A 108 8.96 14.56 8.23
N SER A 109 10.00 15.31 8.61
CA SER A 109 10.60 16.32 7.75
C SER A 109 12.03 15.92 7.39
N HIS A 110 12.20 15.62 6.11
CA HIS A 110 13.36 15.99 5.29
C HIS A 110 14.76 15.74 5.92
N VAL A 111 15.29 14.53 5.77
CA VAL A 111 16.72 14.25 5.94
C VAL A 111 17.48 14.80 4.73
N SER A 112 18.02 16.01 4.86
CA SER A 112 19.21 16.43 4.11
C SER A 112 20.41 16.33 5.05
N SER A 113 21.07 15.17 5.04
CA SER A 113 22.30 14.94 5.80
C SER A 113 23.48 15.65 5.12
N GLN A 114 23.61 16.95 5.35
CA GLN A 114 24.86 17.70 5.17
C GLN A 114 25.74 17.41 6.40
N GLY A 115 26.48 16.31 6.36
CA GLY A 115 27.39 15.96 7.44
C GLY A 115 27.79 14.50 7.47
N SER A 116 28.44 14.00 6.41
CA SER A 116 29.19 12.74 6.52
C SER A 116 30.60 12.94 5.98
N HIS A 117 31.56 12.44 6.75
CA HIS A 117 32.99 12.54 6.54
C HIS A 117 33.36 12.10 5.11
N PRO A 118 34.32 12.76 4.43
CA PRO A 118 34.72 12.38 3.06
C PRO A 118 35.21 10.92 2.96
N GLU A 119 35.71 10.37 4.06
CA GLU A 119 36.16 8.98 4.17
C GLU A 119 34.99 7.97 4.14
N GLU A 120 33.86 8.29 4.80
CA GLU A 120 32.65 7.46 4.75
C GLU A 120 32.02 7.46 3.35
N LYS A 121 32.05 8.60 2.64
CA LYS A 121 31.57 8.67 1.25
C LYS A 121 32.40 7.79 0.32
N LYS A 122 33.71 7.68 0.57
CA LYS A 122 34.60 6.82 -0.20
C LYS A 122 34.31 5.34 0.08
N ALA A 123 34.20 4.97 1.36
CA ALA A 123 33.86 3.60 1.78
C ALA A 123 32.48 3.15 1.26
N ALA A 124 31.47 4.04 1.32
CA ALA A 124 30.14 3.74 0.78
C ALA A 124 30.15 3.56 -0.74
N LYS A 125 30.95 4.37 -1.46
CA LYS A 125 31.07 4.27 -2.92
C LYS A 125 31.81 2.99 -3.34
N GLU A 126 32.85 2.61 -2.60
CA GLU A 126 33.60 1.37 -2.82
C GLU A 126 32.73 0.13 -2.56
N TYR A 127 31.97 0.12 -1.47
CA TYR A 127 31.01 -0.95 -1.17
C TYR A 127 29.91 -1.09 -2.24
N VAL A 128 29.40 0.02 -2.77
CA VAL A 128 28.40 -0.01 -3.85
C VAL A 128 29.02 -0.57 -5.14
N ASN A 129 30.25 -0.20 -5.47
CA ASN A 129 30.94 -0.73 -6.65
C ASN A 129 31.23 -2.23 -6.52
N ASP A 130 31.68 -2.71 -5.35
CA ASP A 130 31.87 -4.14 -5.08
C ASP A 130 30.56 -4.94 -5.23
N LEU A 131 29.42 -4.34 -4.85
CA LEU A 131 28.11 -4.95 -5.07
C LEU A 131 27.77 -5.08 -6.56
N TYR A 132 28.08 -4.06 -7.37
CA TYR A 132 27.85 -4.10 -8.81
C TYR A 132 28.72 -5.15 -9.49
N ASP A 133 30.00 -5.24 -9.14
CA ASP A 133 30.94 -6.22 -9.73
C ASP A 133 30.60 -7.66 -9.34
N LYS A 134 30.02 -7.88 -8.16
CA LYS A 134 29.55 -9.20 -7.75
C LYS A 134 28.30 -9.63 -8.53
N ILE A 135 27.38 -8.70 -8.76
CA ILE A 135 26.16 -8.96 -9.55
C ILE A 135 26.49 -9.23 -11.01
N THR A 136 27.45 -8.51 -11.61
CA THR A 136 27.83 -8.74 -13.01
C THR A 136 28.53 -10.08 -13.21
N LYS A 137 29.40 -10.49 -12.28
CA LYS A 137 30.00 -11.84 -12.32
C LYS A 137 28.97 -12.95 -12.23
N ASP A 138 27.96 -12.81 -11.37
CA ASP A 138 26.87 -13.79 -11.26
C ASP A 138 25.96 -13.84 -12.52
N ILE A 139 25.96 -12.79 -13.35
CA ILE A 139 25.18 -12.72 -14.60
C ILE A 139 25.93 -13.41 -15.76
N ASP A 140 27.25 -13.27 -15.84
CA ASP A 140 28.06 -13.89 -16.90
C ASP A 140 28.09 -15.42 -16.78
N ASP A 141 27.94 -15.98 -15.57
CA ASP A 141 27.82 -17.43 -15.34
C ASP A 141 26.46 -18.01 -15.82
N PHE A 142 25.50 -17.16 -16.24
CA PHE A 142 24.18 -17.59 -16.72
C PHE A 142 24.10 -17.81 -18.24
N GLU A 143 25.12 -17.39 -19.02
CA GLU A 143 25.09 -17.47 -20.50
C GLU A 143 25.60 -18.80 -21.09
N ASN A 144 26.14 -19.72 -20.28
CA ASN A 144 26.48 -21.07 -20.73
C ASN A 144 25.75 -22.14 -19.90
N PRO A 145 24.51 -22.50 -20.26
CA PRO A 145 23.88 -23.67 -19.67
C PRO A 145 24.61 -24.92 -20.16
N ILE A 146 25.42 -25.52 -19.29
CA ILE A 146 25.82 -26.91 -19.43
C ILE A 146 24.52 -27.72 -19.33
N ILE A 147 24.02 -28.16 -20.49
CA ILE A 147 22.89 -29.08 -20.59
C ILE A 147 23.42 -30.46 -20.18
N GLU A 148 23.41 -30.75 -18.88
CA GLU A 148 23.44 -32.12 -18.41
C GLU A 148 22.01 -32.65 -18.41
N GLN A 149 21.75 -33.53 -19.38
CA GLN A 149 20.55 -34.35 -19.47
C GLN A 149 20.52 -35.30 -18.26
N ASN A 150 19.69 -34.98 -17.27
CA ASN A 150 19.25 -35.98 -16.29
C ASN A 150 17.79 -36.34 -16.58
N ASP A 151 17.65 -37.40 -17.37
CA ASP A 151 16.46 -38.25 -17.45
C ASP A 151 16.22 -38.91 -16.09
N GLN A 152 15.37 -38.34 -15.25
CA GLN A 152 14.64 -39.07 -14.20
C GLN A 152 13.29 -38.37 -13.98
N GLY A 153 12.20 -39.14 -14.01
CA GLY A 153 10.83 -38.66 -14.05
C GLY A 153 10.46 -37.63 -12.98
N GLU A 154 9.85 -36.53 -13.44
CA GLU A 154 9.35 -35.45 -12.61
C GLU A 154 8.13 -35.92 -11.79
N GLU A 155 8.39 -36.44 -10.60
CA GLU A 155 7.44 -36.34 -9.48
C GLU A 155 7.28 -34.85 -9.15
N LEU A 156 6.05 -34.34 -9.22
CA LEU A 156 5.72 -32.97 -8.80
C LEU A 156 6.32 -32.71 -7.40
N PRO A 157 6.91 -31.52 -7.15
CA PRO A 157 7.53 -31.20 -5.87
C PRO A 157 6.51 -31.36 -4.73
N LYS A 158 6.86 -32.19 -3.74
CA LYS A 158 6.03 -32.42 -2.56
C LYS A 158 5.95 -31.12 -1.76
N LEU A 159 4.76 -30.51 -1.69
CA LEU A 159 4.47 -29.25 -0.97
C LEU A 159 4.80 -29.28 0.53
N THR A 160 5.22 -30.41 1.08
CA THR A 160 5.50 -30.63 2.50
C THR A 160 6.96 -30.43 2.88
N SER A 161 7.87 -30.28 1.92
CA SER A 161 9.29 -30.05 2.18
C SER A 161 9.81 -28.89 1.34
N PHE A 162 9.60 -27.67 1.82
CA PHE A 162 10.31 -26.50 1.29
C PHE A 162 11.71 -26.50 1.88
N ASP A 163 12.72 -26.70 1.04
CA ASP A 163 14.11 -26.54 1.43
C ASP A 163 14.40 -25.06 1.73
N ASP A 164 15.39 -24.78 2.58
CA ASP A 164 15.82 -23.41 2.92
C ASP A 164 16.17 -22.59 1.66
N LYS A 165 16.64 -23.26 0.61
CA LYS A 165 16.93 -22.67 -0.70
C LYS A 165 15.66 -22.17 -1.41
N ASP A 166 14.56 -22.93 -1.34
CA ASP A 166 13.28 -22.53 -1.93
C ASP A 166 12.63 -21.40 -1.14
N MET A 167 12.78 -21.41 0.19
CA MET A 167 12.35 -20.30 1.04
C MET A 167 13.10 -19.01 0.69
N GLN A 168 14.41 -19.06 0.46
CA GLN A 168 15.19 -17.91 0.00
C GLN A 168 14.74 -17.40 -1.37
N ASN A 169 14.43 -18.31 -2.31
CA ASN A 169 13.92 -17.95 -3.64
C ASN A 169 12.55 -17.26 -3.55
N ILE A 170 11.64 -17.79 -2.73
CA ILE A 170 10.32 -17.20 -2.48
C ILE A 170 10.46 -15.80 -1.86
N ILE A 171 11.34 -15.64 -0.86
CA ILE A 171 11.62 -14.34 -0.24
C ILE A 171 12.15 -13.34 -1.26
N LYS A 172 13.08 -13.76 -2.13
CA LYS A 172 13.66 -12.92 -3.20
C LYS A 172 12.58 -12.47 -4.20
N ILE A 173 11.68 -13.37 -4.60
CA ILE A 173 10.56 -13.07 -5.51
C ILE A 173 9.59 -12.07 -4.86
N GLN A 174 9.21 -12.30 -3.60
CA GLN A 174 8.31 -11.41 -2.87
C GLN A 174 8.94 -10.01 -2.66
N ALA A 175 10.23 -9.94 -2.34
CA ALA A 175 10.96 -8.69 -2.19
C ALA A 175 11.02 -7.90 -3.51
N ALA A 176 11.32 -8.58 -4.62
CA ALA A 176 11.35 -7.95 -5.94
C ALA A 176 9.97 -7.42 -6.37
N ALA A 177 8.90 -8.18 -6.11
CA ALA A 177 7.53 -7.77 -6.39
C ALA A 177 7.12 -6.53 -5.58
N LYS A 178 7.38 -6.54 -4.26
CA LYS A 178 7.13 -5.39 -3.37
C LYS A 178 7.92 -4.16 -3.83
N GLY A 179 9.20 -4.32 -4.16
CA GLY A 179 10.05 -3.24 -4.67
C GLY A 179 9.54 -2.64 -5.98
N LYS A 180 8.96 -3.45 -6.88
CA LYS A 180 8.34 -2.97 -8.13
C LYS A 180 7.07 -2.15 -7.86
N ILE A 181 6.25 -2.57 -6.89
CA ILE A 181 5.04 -1.84 -6.49
C ILE A 181 5.40 -0.46 -5.93
N VAL A 182 6.38 -0.40 -5.02
CA VAL A 182 6.84 0.86 -4.42
C VAL A 182 7.40 1.81 -5.49
N ARG A 183 8.26 1.33 -6.39
CA ARG A 183 8.79 2.15 -7.50
C ARG A 183 7.67 2.70 -8.40
N ASN A 184 6.66 1.88 -8.70
CA ASN A 184 5.52 2.33 -9.49
C ASN A 184 4.68 3.39 -8.77
N GLN A 185 4.50 3.30 -7.44
CA GLN A 185 3.80 4.32 -6.64
C GLN A 185 4.58 5.64 -6.60
N VAL A 186 5.89 5.58 -6.38
CA VAL A 186 6.76 6.77 -6.38
C VAL A 186 6.73 7.44 -7.76
N ASN A 187 6.84 6.69 -8.85
CA ASN A 187 6.75 7.24 -10.20
C ASN A 187 5.38 7.86 -10.52
N LYS A 188 4.28 7.26 -10.04
CA LYS A 188 2.94 7.85 -10.19
C LYS A 188 2.83 9.18 -9.43
N ASN A 189 3.32 9.24 -8.19
CA ASN A 189 3.30 10.46 -7.39
C ASN A 189 4.17 11.57 -7.99
N GLN A 190 5.35 11.23 -8.52
CA GLN A 190 6.22 12.19 -9.21
C GLN A 190 5.62 12.73 -10.51
N LYS A 191 4.88 11.89 -11.27
CA LYS A 191 4.16 12.36 -12.46
C LYS A 191 3.02 13.30 -12.08
N LYS A 192 2.25 12.94 -11.05
CA LYS A 192 1.15 13.79 -10.55
C LYS A 192 1.66 15.16 -10.08
N SER A 193 2.75 15.20 -9.30
CA SER A 193 3.34 16.47 -8.88
C SER A 193 3.88 17.34 -10.03
N LYS A 194 4.31 16.72 -11.15
CA LYS A 194 4.75 17.46 -12.34
C LYS A 194 3.57 18.02 -13.14
N GLU A 195 2.46 17.30 -13.20
CA GLU A 195 1.22 17.77 -13.83
C GLU A 195 0.58 18.91 -13.03
N ASP A 196 0.52 18.77 -11.70
CA ASP A 196 -0.01 19.81 -10.81
C ASP A 196 0.81 21.11 -10.89
N ASN A 197 2.14 21.02 -10.93
CA ASN A 197 3.01 22.20 -11.12
C ASN A 197 2.83 22.83 -12.51
N LYS A 198 2.61 22.04 -13.57
CA LYS A 198 2.40 22.57 -14.91
C LYS A 198 1.07 23.33 -15.02
N GLN A 199 0.02 22.85 -14.35
CA GLN A 199 -1.27 23.55 -14.31
C GLN A 199 -1.18 24.87 -13.55
N GLN A 200 -0.53 24.91 -12.39
CA GLN A 200 -0.34 26.16 -11.63
C GLN A 200 0.44 27.21 -12.41
N MET A 201 1.45 26.79 -13.18
CA MET A 201 2.25 27.72 -14.00
C MET A 201 1.45 28.28 -15.19
N LEU A 202 0.54 27.48 -15.76
CA LEU A 202 -0.34 27.93 -16.86
C LEU A 202 -1.42 28.87 -16.36
N GLU A 203 -1.95 28.62 -15.16
CA GLU A 203 -2.94 29.48 -14.50
C GLU A 203 -2.34 30.85 -14.14
N GLN A 204 -1.09 30.89 -13.66
CA GLN A 204 -0.38 32.15 -13.39
C GLN A 204 -0.17 33.00 -14.65
N GLN A 205 0.20 32.39 -15.79
CA GLN A 205 0.37 33.12 -17.05
C GLN A 205 -0.95 33.73 -17.56
N GLN A 206 -2.07 33.03 -17.39
CA GLN A 206 -3.38 33.57 -17.80
C GLN A 206 -3.83 34.74 -16.91
N THR A 207 -3.52 34.70 -15.61
CA THR A 207 -3.79 35.85 -14.73
C THR A 207 -2.92 37.06 -15.03
N GLU A 208 -1.66 36.87 -15.42
CA GLU A 208 -0.77 37.98 -15.81
C GLU A 208 -1.22 38.63 -17.12
N GLU A 209 -1.64 37.85 -18.12
CA GLU A 209 -2.16 38.39 -19.38
C GLU A 209 -3.46 39.19 -19.21
N GLN A 210 -4.34 38.80 -18.28
CA GLN A 210 -5.57 39.57 -17.99
C GLN A 210 -5.28 40.90 -17.28
N LEU A 211 -4.19 41.00 -16.53
CA LEU A 211 -3.84 42.21 -15.77
C LEU A 211 -3.19 43.29 -16.66
N VAL A 212 -2.56 42.90 -17.76
CA VAL A 212 -1.96 43.82 -18.75
C VAL A 212 -3.02 44.52 -19.61
N PHE A 213 -4.23 43.96 -19.76
CA PHE A 213 -5.27 44.52 -20.62
C PHE A 213 -6.13 45.62 -19.95
N GLN A 214 -5.98 45.86 -18.64
CA GLN A 214 -6.76 46.87 -17.90
C GLN A 214 -6.01 48.20 -17.67
N SER A 215 -4.78 48.37 -18.17
CA SER A 215 -3.95 49.55 -17.87
C SER A 215 -3.79 50.58 -19.00
N ASP A 216 -4.64 50.61 -20.03
CA ASP A 216 -4.64 51.69 -21.03
C ASP A 216 -5.79 52.69 -20.81
N PRO A 217 -5.57 53.80 -20.07
CA PRO A 217 -6.48 54.93 -20.05
C PRO A 217 -6.02 55.95 -21.09
N THR A 218 -6.39 55.76 -22.36
CA THR A 218 -6.08 56.77 -23.38
C THR A 218 -7.26 57.06 -24.30
N GLN A 219 -7.95 58.16 -23.97
CA GLN A 219 -8.68 59.06 -24.88
C GLN A 219 -10.03 58.49 -25.42
N GLN A 220 -11.10 59.25 -25.62
CA GLN A 220 -11.20 60.66 -25.97
C GLN A 220 -12.66 61.13 -25.77
N GLU A 221 -12.80 62.42 -25.43
CA GLU A 221 -14.02 63.21 -25.38
C GLU A 221 -14.74 63.33 -26.74
N PHE A 222 -15.83 64.12 -26.75
CA PHE A 222 -16.76 64.51 -27.83
C PHE A 222 -18.04 63.67 -27.86
N GLY A 223 -19.24 64.22 -27.67
CA GLY A 223 -19.69 65.60 -27.52
C GLY A 223 -21.22 65.56 -27.44
N GLN A 224 -21.79 66.32 -26.50
CA GLN A 224 -23.22 66.59 -26.43
C GLN A 224 -23.42 68.07 -26.77
N GLU A 225 -23.89 68.33 -27.98
CA GLU A 225 -24.71 69.50 -28.36
C GLU A 225 -26.07 68.89 -28.72
N GLU A 226 -27.16 69.15 -27.99
CA GLU A 226 -28.10 70.30 -28.16
C GLU A 226 -28.59 70.42 -29.61
N GLU A 227 -29.85 70.64 -29.96
CA GLU A 227 -31.17 70.81 -29.33
C GLU A 227 -32.18 70.69 -30.50
#